data_AF-A0A7W2N649-F1
#
_entry.id   AF-A0A7W2N649-F1
#
_cell.length_a   1.000
_cell.length_b   1.000
_cell.length_c   1.000
_cell.angle_alpha   90.00
_cell.angle_beta   90.00
_cell.angle_gamma   90.00
#
_symmetry.space_group_name_H-M   'P 1'
#
loop_
_entity.id
_entity.type
_entity.pdbx_description
1 polymer ?
#
loop_
_entity_poly.entity_id
_entity_poly.type
_entity_poly.pdbx_seq_one_letter_code
_entity_poly.pdbx_strand_id
1 'polypeptide(L)'
;MLNKVIIISCTLIFTGCVVVPEVDHSQKYQCGLSTDKKTLKVVNLMKGDTSFYEWNDEFLSIITMPTSAVVSSVYVAVNNVYHFGEKQIKCSNKN
;
A
#
# COMPACT_ATOMS: atom_id res chain seq x y z
N MET A 1 19.41 7.94 -26.99
CA MET A 1 19.81 8.28 -25.61
C MET A 1 18.63 8.32 -24.64
N LEU A 2 17.44 8.80 -25.08
CA LEU A 2 16.22 8.85 -24.26
C LEU A 2 15.85 7.52 -23.57
N ASN A 3 15.89 6.38 -24.28
CA ASN A 3 15.57 5.08 -23.67
C ASN A 3 16.52 4.69 -22.53
N LYS A 4 17.81 5.05 -22.61
CA LYS A 4 18.77 4.77 -21.53
C LYS A 4 18.47 5.61 -20.28
N VAL A 5 18.04 6.86 -20.47
CA VAL A 5 17.63 7.77 -19.38
C VAL A 5 16.35 7.26 -18.70
N ILE A 6 15.37 6.79 -19.47
CA ILE A 6 14.14 6.20 -18.92
C ILE A 6 14.45 4.96 -18.08
N ILE A 7 15.32 4.07 -18.58
CA ILE A 7 15.69 2.84 -17.85
C ILE A 7 16.41 3.18 -16.54
N ILE A 8 17.38 4.10 -16.57
CA ILE A 8 18.12 4.54 -15.37
C ILE A 8 17.17 5.21 -14.36
N SER A 9 16.27 6.07 -14.85
CA SER A 9 15.26 6.71 -14.00
C SER A 9 14.31 5.69 -13.37
N CYS A 10 13.94 4.62 -14.08
CA CYS A 10 13.05 3.59 -13.58
C CYS A 10 13.73 2.70 -12.53
N THR A 11 15.03 2.41 -12.69
CA THR A 11 15.80 1.63 -11.71
C THR A 11 16.00 2.35 -10.38
N LEU A 12 16.02 3.69 -10.37
CA LEU A 12 16.20 4.49 -9.15
C LEU A 12 14.94 4.56 -8.26
N ILE A 13 13.77 4.17 -8.79
CA ILE A 13 12.49 4.23 -8.05
C ILE A 13 12.30 3.00 -7.13
N PHE A 14 13.14 1.98 -7.25
CA PHE A 14 13.03 0.74 -6.47
C PHE A 14 13.72 0.79 -5.10
N THR A 15 14.37 1.90 -4.75
CA THR A 15 15.06 2.08 -3.47
C THR A 15 14.37 3.20 -2.68
N GLY A 16 13.53 2.86 -1.70
CA GLY A 16 12.85 3.86 -0.88
C GLY A 16 11.70 3.29 -0.05
N CYS A 17 11.17 4.10 0.88
CA CYS A 17 9.93 3.78 1.57
C CYS A 17 8.72 3.94 0.64
N VAL A 18 7.83 2.95 0.66
CA VAL A 18 6.59 2.92 -0.12
C VAL A 18 5.40 2.59 0.78
N VAL A 19 4.23 3.06 0.38
CA VAL A 19 2.97 2.74 1.04
C VAL A 19 2.24 1.70 0.21
N VAL A 20 1.89 0.57 0.84
CA VAL A 20 1.23 -0.56 0.19
C VAL A 20 -0.08 -0.94 0.91
N PRO A 21 -1.05 -1.54 0.21
CA PRO A 21 -2.23 -2.12 0.85
C PRO A 21 -1.86 -3.40 1.62
N GLU A 22 -2.24 -3.48 2.89
CA GLU A 22 -2.12 -4.69 3.72
C GLU A 22 -3.50 -5.13 4.23
N VAL A 23 -3.68 -6.43 4.51
CA VAL A 23 -4.91 -6.94 5.13
C VAL A 23 -4.96 -6.53 6.61
N ASP A 24 -6.09 -5.95 7.00
CA ASP A 24 -6.38 -5.63 8.39
C ASP A 24 -6.86 -6.88 9.15
N HIS A 25 -5.96 -7.45 9.95
CA HIS A 25 -6.24 -8.61 10.81
C HIS A 25 -6.86 -8.24 12.17
N SER A 26 -7.06 -6.94 12.47
CA SER A 26 -7.60 -6.50 13.76
C SER A 26 -9.11 -6.73 13.89
N GLN A 27 -9.82 -6.91 12.77
CA GLN A 27 -11.27 -6.99 12.73
C GLN A 27 -11.74 -8.44 12.92
N LYS A 28 -12.61 -8.67 13.90
CA LYS A 28 -13.38 -9.93 14.00
C LYS A 28 -14.63 -9.81 13.14
N TYR A 29 -14.64 -10.46 12.00
CA TYR A 29 -15.76 -10.43 11.05
C TYR A 29 -16.92 -11.28 11.57
N GLN A 30 -18.13 -10.71 11.51
CA GLN A 30 -19.38 -11.41 11.83
C GLN A 30 -20.14 -11.69 10.52
N CYS A 31 -21.02 -12.69 10.52
CA CYS A 31 -21.99 -12.94 9.43
C CYS A 31 -21.42 -13.37 8.05
N GLY A 32 -20.25 -14.01 8.01
CA GLY A 32 -19.71 -14.58 6.75
C GLY A 32 -19.26 -13.52 5.75
N LEU A 33 -18.68 -12.43 6.25
CA LEU A 33 -18.02 -11.40 5.46
C LEU A 33 -16.65 -11.86 4.99
N SER A 34 -16.23 -11.34 3.84
CA SER A 34 -14.87 -11.52 3.37
C SER A 34 -13.89 -10.81 4.33
N THR A 35 -12.84 -11.52 4.76
CA THR A 35 -11.90 -11.09 5.82
C THR A 35 -10.79 -10.15 5.33
N ASP A 36 -10.90 -9.62 4.12
CA ASP A 36 -9.81 -9.00 3.36
C ASP A 36 -9.90 -7.47 3.27
N LYS A 37 -10.49 -6.81 4.27
CA LYS A 37 -10.42 -5.35 4.41
C LYS A 37 -8.96 -4.90 4.37
N LYS A 38 -8.66 -3.87 3.57
CA LYS A 38 -7.29 -3.38 3.38
C LYS A 38 -7.03 -2.10 4.17
N THR A 39 -5.81 -1.90 4.60
CA THR A 39 -5.29 -0.67 5.21
C THR A 39 -3.97 -0.28 4.55
N LEU A 40 -3.54 0.98 4.75
CA LEU A 40 -2.26 1.45 4.24
C LEU A 40 -1.15 1.10 5.24
N LYS A 41 -0.09 0.45 4.75
CA LYS A 41 1.12 0.18 5.51
C LYS A 41 2.32 0.81 4.84
N VAL A 42 3.10 1.54 5.63
CA VAL A 42 4.41 2.05 5.22
C VAL A 42 5.42 0.91 5.34
N VAL A 43 6.10 0.60 4.24
CA VAL A 43 7.15 -0.41 4.17
C VAL A 43 8.42 0.25 3.66
N ASN A 44 9.50 0.07 4.41
CA ASN A 44 10.83 0.44 3.95
C ASN A 44 11.44 -0.76 3.22
N LEU A 45 11.68 -0.61 1.92
CA LEU A 45 12.20 -1.66 1.04
C LEU A 45 13.69 -1.95 1.27
N MET A 46 14.42 -1.02 1.91
CA MET A 46 15.85 -1.12 2.19
C MET A 46 16.15 -1.43 3.66
N LYS A 47 15.12 -1.71 4.46
CA LYS A 47 15.27 -1.98 5.89
C LYS A 47 16.08 -3.26 6.12
N GLY A 48 17.32 -3.10 6.59
CA GLY A 48 18.24 -4.20 6.89
C GLY A 48 19.33 -4.45 5.85
N ASP A 49 19.33 -3.69 4.75
CA ASP A 49 20.43 -3.73 3.77
C ASP A 49 21.58 -2.82 4.22
N THR A 50 22.81 -3.36 4.25
CA THR A 50 24.04 -2.62 4.58
C THR A 50 24.76 -2.05 3.36
N SER A 51 24.19 -2.27 2.17
CA SER A 51 24.83 -1.99 0.88
C SER A 51 24.66 -0.54 0.42
N PHE A 52 23.73 0.21 1.02
CA PHE A 52 23.38 1.57 0.63
C PHE A 52 23.43 2.51 1.84
N TYR A 53 23.82 3.76 1.61
CA TYR A 53 23.85 4.77 2.67
C TYR A 53 22.44 5.13 3.14
N GLU A 54 22.24 5.21 4.46
CA GLU A 54 20.95 5.50 5.10
C GLU A 54 20.27 6.79 4.58
N TRP A 55 21.05 7.81 4.23
CA TRP A 55 20.53 9.07 3.70
C TRP A 55 19.86 8.94 2.32
N ASN A 56 20.28 7.97 1.50
CA ASN A 56 19.70 7.79 0.17
C ASN A 56 18.25 7.29 0.25
N ASP A 57 17.96 6.42 1.23
CA ASP A 57 16.61 5.93 1.50
C ASP A 57 15.69 7.07 1.98
N GLU A 58 16.19 7.99 2.81
CA GLU A 58 15.42 9.12 3.31
C GLU A 58 15.08 10.15 2.21
N PHE A 59 16.04 10.46 1.33
CA PHE A 59 15.81 11.39 0.21
C PHE A 59 14.80 10.86 -0.81
N LEU A 60 14.89 9.56 -1.16
CA LEU A 60 13.97 8.96 -2.13
C LEU A 60 12.56 8.80 -1.54
N SER A 61 12.47 8.53 -0.23
CA SER A 61 11.20 8.43 0.50
C SER A 61 10.33 9.68 0.40
N ILE A 62 10.92 10.88 0.25
CA ILE A 62 10.19 12.15 0.06
C ILE A 62 9.26 12.08 -1.17
N ILE A 63 9.66 11.36 -2.22
CA ILE A 63 8.90 11.26 -3.48
C ILE A 63 8.12 9.94 -3.54
N THR A 64 8.77 8.82 -3.20
CA THR A 64 8.17 7.49 -3.36
C THR A 64 7.04 7.24 -2.36
N MET A 65 7.14 7.77 -1.15
CA MET A 65 6.11 7.60 -0.12
C MET A 65 4.79 8.29 -0.49
N PRO A 66 4.71 9.59 -0.81
CA PRO A 66 3.45 10.22 -1.15
C PRO A 66 2.85 9.69 -2.47
N THR A 67 3.68 9.41 -3.48
CA THR A 67 3.18 8.89 -4.76
C THR A 67 2.57 7.49 -4.62
N SER A 68 3.25 6.58 -3.91
CA SER A 68 2.71 5.25 -3.60
C SER A 68 1.50 5.33 -2.66
N ALA A 69 1.47 6.28 -1.72
CA ALA A 69 0.32 6.50 -0.84
C ALA A 69 -0.93 6.88 -1.63
N VAL A 70 -0.83 7.76 -2.64
CA VAL A 70 -1.97 8.15 -3.47
C VAL A 70 -2.54 6.93 -4.19
N VAL A 71 -1.71 6.16 -4.89
CA VAL A 71 -2.16 4.98 -5.66
C VAL A 71 -2.75 3.92 -4.73
N SER A 72 -2.06 3.61 -3.64
CA SER A 72 -2.52 2.62 -2.66
C SER A 72 -3.80 3.06 -1.94
N SER A 73 -3.99 4.36 -1.70
CA SER A 73 -5.19 4.88 -1.03
C SER A 73 -6.44 4.70 -1.89
N VAL A 74 -6.33 4.91 -3.21
CA VAL A 74 -7.42 4.68 -4.16
C VAL A 74 -7.79 3.20 -4.18
N TYR A 75 -6.80 2.31 -4.24
CA TYR A 75 -7.03 0.87 -4.20
C TYR A 75 -7.74 0.44 -2.90
N VAL A 76 -7.25 0.88 -1.75
CA VAL A 76 -7.83 0.58 -0.44
C VAL A 76 -9.26 1.11 -0.33
N ALA A 77 -9.51 2.34 -0.80
CA ALA A 77 -10.83 2.94 -0.78
C ALA A 77 -11.84 2.12 -1.60
N VAL A 78 -11.51 1.79 -2.86
CA VAL A 78 -12.39 1.00 -3.73
C VAL A 78 -12.64 -0.38 -3.12
N ASN A 79 -11.61 -1.09 -2.69
CA ASN A 79 -11.74 -2.42 -2.08
C ASN A 79 -12.63 -2.39 -0.83
N ASN A 80 -12.45 -1.39 0.04
CA ASN A 80 -13.20 -1.30 1.29
C ASN A 80 -14.64 -0.84 1.09
N VAL A 81 -14.96 -0.09 0.03
CA VAL A 81 -16.34 0.27 -0.33
C VAL A 81 -17.15 -0.98 -0.67
N TYR A 82 -16.57 -1.94 -1.41
CA TYR A 82 -17.23 -3.23 -1.66
C TYR A 82 -17.53 -3.99 -0.37
N HIS A 83 -16.56 -4.05 0.53
CA HIS A 83 -16.73 -4.70 1.85
C HIS A 83 -17.78 -4.01 2.72
N PHE A 84 -17.86 -2.68 2.65
CA PHE A 84 -18.89 -1.93 3.35
C PHE A 84 -20.29 -2.26 2.81
N GLY A 85 -20.44 -2.34 1.49
CA GLY A 85 -21.68 -2.77 0.85
C GLY A 85 -22.06 -4.22 1.21
N GLU A 86 -21.10 -5.15 1.16
CA GLU A 86 -21.31 -6.54 1.55
C GLU A 86 -21.77 -6.66 3.01
N LYS A 87 -21.15 -5.88 3.91
CA LYS A 87 -21.56 -5.80 5.31
C LYS A 87 -23.00 -5.34 5.47
N GLN A 88 -23.43 -4.31 4.74
CA GLN A 88 -24.83 -3.89 4.79
C GLN A 88 -25.76 -5.01 4.31
N ILE A 89 -25.49 -5.65 3.17
CA ILE A 89 -26.41 -6.65 2.61
C ILE A 89 -26.47 -7.92 3.49
N LYS A 90 -25.32 -8.46 3.90
CA LYS A 90 -25.26 -9.74 4.65
C LYS A 90 -25.61 -9.58 6.12
N CYS A 91 -25.25 -8.47 6.76
CA CYS A 91 -25.51 -8.26 8.20
C CYS A 91 -26.83 -7.52 8.47
N SER A 92 -27.45 -6.86 7.49
CA SER A 92 -28.74 -6.17 7.71
C SER A 92 -29.89 -7.12 8.03
N ASN A 93 -29.78 -8.42 7.70
CA ASN A 93 -30.83 -9.41 7.97
C ASN A 93 -30.63 -10.16 9.31
N LYS A 94 -29.80 -9.61 10.20
CA LYS A 94 -29.46 -10.21 11.50
C LYS A 94 -29.80 -9.34 12.71
N ASN A 95 -30.66 -8.33 12.50
CA ASN A 95 -31.31 -7.58 13.57
C ASN A 95 -32.68 -8.16 13.87
#